data_AF-A0A0G1WQ88-F1
#
_entry.id   AF-A0A0G1WQ88-F1
#
_cell.length_a   1.000
_cell.length_b   1.000
_cell.length_c   1.000
_cell.angle_alpha   90.00
_cell.angle_beta   90.00
_cell.angle_gamma   90.00
#
_symmetry.space_group_name_H-M   'P 1'
#
loop_
_entity.id
_entity.type
_entity.pdbx_description
1 polymer ?
#
loop_
_entity_poly.entity_id
_entity_poly.type
_entity_poly.pdbx_seq_one_letter_code
_entity_poly.pdbx_strand_id
1 'polypeptide(L)' 'MILVFHLQRPDVFSLGDLGLRTAVSKLYGVSSDELKKIEKISSKWSPFRSVASRHLWDYLDLPPKKP' A
#
# COMPACT_ATOMS: atom_id res chain seq x y z
N MET A 1 -8.71 2.51 8.13
CA MET A 1 -9.26 3.23 6.95
C MET A 1 -9.93 4.57 7.25
N ILE A 2 -10.55 4.79 8.42
CA ILE A 2 -11.14 6.09 8.83
C ILE A 2 -10.16 7.27 8.63
N LEU A 3 -8.90 7.11 9.05
CA LEU A 3 -7.88 8.17 8.93
C LEU A 3 -7.64 8.64 7.49
N VAL A 4 -7.71 7.72 6.52
CA VAL A 4 -7.47 8.01 5.10
C VAL A 4 -8.72 8.60 4.45
N PHE A 5 -9.89 7.97 4.63
CA PHE A 5 -11.09 8.32 3.87
C PHE A 5 -11.97 9.39 4.52
N HIS A 6 -12.02 9.43 5.86
CA HIS A 6 -12.93 10.34 6.58
C HIS A 6 -12.18 11.54 7.17
N LEU A 7 -10.97 11.31 7.70
CA LEU A 7 -10.15 12.38 8.28
C LEU A 7 -9.09 12.92 7.33
N GLN A 8 -9.01 12.38 6.10
CA GLN A 8 -8.12 12.87 5.03
C GLN A 8 -6.66 13.07 5.48
N ARG A 9 -6.16 12.22 6.39
CA ARG A 9 -4.77 12.29 6.84
C ARG A 9 -3.86 11.90 5.67
N PRO A 10 -2.89 12.74 5.28
CA PRO A 10 -2.09 12.51 4.07
C PRO A 10 -1.02 11.42 4.24
N ASP A 11 -0.56 11.16 5.46
CA ASP A 11 0.61 10.32 5.73
C ASP A 11 0.32 9.02 6.52
N VAL A 12 -0.66 8.25 6.06
CA VAL A 12 -1.08 6.99 6.69
C VAL A 12 -0.86 5.81 5.74
N PHE A 13 -0.13 4.81 6.21
CA PHE A 13 -0.03 3.50 5.55
C PHE A 13 -0.47 2.43 6.55
N SER A 14 -1.43 1.58 6.17
CA SER A 14 -1.90 0.51 7.06
C SER A 14 -1.09 -0.75 6.86
N LEU A 15 -0.09 -0.96 7.71
CA LEU A 15 0.64 -2.23 7.74
C LEU A 15 -0.26 -3.41 8.07
N GLY A 16 -1.46 -3.23 8.63
CA GLY A 16 -2.43 -4.31 8.90
C GLY A 16 -3.19 -4.82 7.67
N ASP A 17 -3.16 -4.06 6.58
CA ASP A 17 -3.99 -4.30 5.40
C ASP A 17 -3.35 -5.34 4.46
N LEU A 18 -4.00 -6.50 4.30
CA LEU A 18 -3.49 -7.57 3.44
C LEU A 18 -3.45 -7.13 1.97
N GLY A 19 -4.38 -6.30 1.51
CA GLY A 19 -4.38 -5.73 0.17
C GLY A 19 -3.13 -4.90 -0.06
N LEU A 20 -2.85 -3.93 0.80
CA LEU A 20 -1.63 -3.11 0.70
C LEU A 20 -0.36 -3.96 0.74
N ARG A 21 -0.26 -4.92 1.66
CA ARG A 21 0.89 -5.84 1.72
C ARG A 21 1.05 -6.63 0.42
N THR A 22 -0.04 -7.13 -0.14
CA THR A 22 -0.05 -7.89 -1.39
C THR A 22 0.35 -7.03 -2.58
N ALA A 23 -0.15 -5.79 -2.66
CA ALA A 23 0.23 -4.84 -3.70
C ALA A 23 1.74 -4.53 -3.66
N VAL A 24 2.26 -4.24 -2.46
CA VAL A 24 3.71 -3.99 -2.25
C VAL A 24 4.53 -5.23 -2.58
N SER A 25 4.07 -6.41 -2.16
CA SER A 25 4.71 -7.69 -2.48
C SER A 25 4.86 -7.89 -3.99
N LYS A 26 3.77 -7.68 -4.75
CA LYS A 26 3.76 -7.79 -6.22
C LYS A 26 4.65 -6.75 -6.90
N LEU A 27 4.68 -5.51 -6.41
CA LEU A 27 5.44 -4.42 -7.03
C LEU A 27 6.94 -4.47 -6.73
N TYR A 28 7.32 -4.86 -5.51
CA TYR A 28 8.69 -4.80 -5.01
C TYR A 28 9.36 -6.18 -4.87
N GLY A 29 8.65 -7.27 -5.17
CA GLY A 29 9.18 -8.64 -5.10
C GLY A 29 9.53 -9.08 -3.68
N VAL A 30 8.87 -8.52 -2.67
CA VAL A 30 9.04 -8.90 -1.25
C VAL A 30 7.91 -9.82 -0.81
N SER A 31 8.07 -10.59 0.27
CA SER A 31 6.94 -11.36 0.80
C SER A 31 5.96 -10.43 1.54
N SER A 32 4.64 -10.72 1.42
CA SER A 32 3.59 -10.01 2.15
C SER A 32 3.72 -10.12 3.67
N ASP A 33 4.43 -11.13 4.17
CA ASP A 33 4.66 -11.37 5.60
C ASP A 33 5.88 -10.59 6.13
N GLU A 34 6.70 -10.01 5.25
CA GLU A 34 7.89 -9.25 5.62
C GLU A 34 7.54 -7.81 6.03
N LEU A 35 6.78 -7.66 7.12
CA LEU A 35 6.25 -6.38 7.59
C LEU A 35 7.32 -5.29 7.75
N LYS A 36 8.50 -5.64 8.26
CA LYS A 36 9.63 -4.70 8.42
C LYS A 36 10.15 -4.18 7.07
N LYS A 37 10.16 -5.01 6.02
CA LYS A 37 10.56 -4.56 4.68
C LYS A 37 9.49 -3.68 4.07
N ILE A 38 8.23 -4.08 4.18
CA ILE A 38 7.08 -3.31 3.70
C ILE A 38 7.03 -1.94 4.38
N GLU A 39 7.24 -1.88 5.70
CA GLU A 39 7.34 -0.63 6.45
C GLU A 39 8.43 0.27 5.89
N LYS A 40 9.67 -0.24 5.74
CA LYS A 40 10.78 0.52 5.16
C LYS A 40 10.50 1.05 3.76
N ILE A 41 9.83 0.25 2.91
CA ILE A 41 9.41 0.67 1.58
C ILE A 41 8.38 1.80 1.69
N SER A 42 7.34 1.60 2.52
CA SER A 42 6.25 2.56 2.68
C SER A 42 6.69 3.90 3.27
N SER A 43 7.71 3.90 4.13
CA SER A 43 8.28 5.11 4.73
C SER A 43 8.86 6.07 3.68
N LYS A 44 9.30 5.56 2.52
CA LYS A 44 9.81 6.40 1.43
C LYS A 44 8.73 7.25 0.76
N TRP A 45 7.45 6.94 0.96
CA TRP A 45 6.33 7.70 0.40
C TRP A 45 5.83 8.80 1.33
N SER A 46 6.42 8.94 2.52
CA SER A 46 6.11 10.08 3.40
C SER A 46 6.51 11.39 2.70
N PRO A 47 5.70 12.46 2.77
CA PRO A 47 4.53 12.64 3.64
C PRO A 47 3.16 12.27 3.01
N PHE A 48 3.14 11.49 1.93
CA PHE A 48 1.93 11.18 1.15
C PHE A 48 1.60 9.68 1.09
N ARG A 49 1.87 8.94 2.17
CA ARG A 49 1.60 7.49 2.25
C ARG A 49 0.14 7.10 2.00
N SER A 50 -0.81 7.99 2.31
CA SER A 50 -2.25 7.74 2.04
C SER A 50 -2.59 7.78 0.55
N VAL A 51 -1.84 8.56 -0.24
CA VAL A 51 -1.99 8.60 -1.70
C VAL A 51 -1.42 7.32 -2.30
N ALA A 52 -0.24 6.90 -1.86
CA ALA A 52 0.35 5.62 -2.26
C ALA A 52 -0.59 4.44 -1.94
N SER A 53 -1.21 4.43 -0.76
CA SER A 53 -2.17 3.38 -0.37
C SER A 53 -3.36 3.28 -1.34
N ARG A 54 -3.90 4.42 -1.80
CA ARG A 54 -4.98 4.44 -2.80
C ARG A 54 -4.56 3.80 -4.12
N HIS A 55 -3.41 4.21 -4.65
CA HIS A 55 -2.88 3.62 -5.88
C HIS A 55 -2.57 2.12 -5.76
N LEU A 56 -2.17 1.66 -4.57
CA LEU A 56 -1.92 0.25 -4.32
C LEU A 56 -3.20 -0.59 -4.33
N TRP A 57 -4.33 -0.06 -3.83
CA TRP A 57 -5.63 -0.72 -3.99
C TRP A 57 -6.08 -0.72 -5.44
N ASP A 58 -6.00 0.42 -6.13
CA ASP A 58 -6.34 0.51 -7.55
C ASP A 58 -5.52 -0.50 -8.37
N TYR A 59 -4.23 -0.64 -8.07
CA TYR A 59 -3.33 -1.61 -8.72
C TYR A 59 -3.79 -3.06 -8.57
N LEU A 60 -4.43 -3.42 -7.45
CA LEU A 60 -4.95 -4.77 -7.23
C LEU A 60 -6.30 -5.00 -7.90
N ASP A 61 -7.11 -3.95 -8.07
CA ASP A 61 -8.40 -4.02 -8.74
C ASP A 61 -8.28 -4.04 -10.27
N LEU A 62 -7.10 -3.68 -10.82
CA LEU A 62 -6.86 -3.79 -12.25
C LEU A 62 -7.02 -5.24 -12.73
N PRO A 63 -7.77 -5.48 -13.82
CA PRO A 63 -7.88 -6.81 -14.40
C PRO A 63 -6.49 -7.32 -14.79
N PRO A 64 -6.23 -8.64 -14.68
CA PRO A 64 -4.94 -9.21 -15.02
C PRO A 64 -4.56 -8.78 -16.44
N LYS A 65 -3.34 -8.27 -16.60
CA LYS A 65 -2.80 -7.85 -17.90
C LYS A 65 -2.92 -9.06 -18.85
N LYS A 66 -3.84 -8.97 -19.82
CA LYS A 66 -3.99 -10.01 -20.84
C LYS A 66 -2.65 -10.15 -21.58
N PRO A 67 -2.19 -11.38 -21.87
CA PRO A 67 -0.98 -11.62 -22.63
C PRO A 67 -1.08 -11.07 -24.06
#